data_AF-A0A386C7J0-F1
#
_entry.id   AF-A0A386C7J0-F1
#
_cell.length_a   1.000
_cell.length_b   1.000
_cell.length_c   1.000
_cell.angle_alpha   90.00
_cell.angle_beta   90.00
_cell.angle_gamma   90.00
#
_symmetry.space_group_name_H-M   'P 1'
#
loop_
_entity.id
_entity.type
_entity.pdbx_description
1 polymer ?
#
loop_
_entity_poly.entity_id
_entity_poly.type
_entity_poly.pdbx_seq_one_letter_code
_entity_poly.pdbx_strand_id
1 'polypeptide(L)' 'MAIADSTARKQVEEPAPLYRSAPHNIEAEQALLGAILVNNEAFYRVSDFLEPVHFSNRFTSR' A
#
# COMPACT_ATOMS: atom_id res chain seq x y z
N MET A 1 -23.22 17.87 -49.51
CA MET A 1 -22.71 16.51 -49.22
C MET A 1 -21.25 16.65 -48.80
N ALA A 2 -20.99 16.69 -47.49
CA ALA A 2 -19.67 16.49 -46.88
C ALA A 2 -19.92 16.35 -45.37
N ILE A 3 -20.11 15.10 -44.97
CA ILE A 3 -20.21 14.57 -43.60
C ILE A 3 -19.04 15.05 -42.75
N ALA A 4 -19.32 15.87 -41.74
CA ALA A 4 -18.40 16.16 -40.66
C ALA A 4 -18.48 15.02 -39.64
N ASP A 5 -17.80 13.91 -39.93
CA ASP A 5 -17.55 12.88 -38.93
C ASP A 5 -16.38 13.33 -38.06
N SER A 6 -16.71 14.14 -37.06
CA SER A 6 -15.87 14.29 -35.87
C SER A 6 -15.94 12.97 -35.10
N THR A 7 -15.24 11.96 -35.61
CA THR A 7 -14.94 10.76 -34.85
C THR A 7 -14.11 11.23 -33.67
N ALA A 8 -14.78 11.40 -32.53
CA ALA A 8 -14.17 11.67 -31.25
C ALA A 8 -12.99 10.72 -31.09
N ARG A 9 -11.77 11.27 -31.20
CA ARG A 9 -10.56 10.57 -30.78
C ARG A 9 -10.77 10.29 -29.30
N LYS A 10 -11.27 9.09 -28.98
CA LYS A 10 -11.18 8.53 -27.64
C LYS A 10 -9.69 8.42 -27.38
N GLN A 11 -9.16 9.43 -26.72
CA GLN A 11 -7.81 9.45 -26.20
C GLN A 11 -7.69 8.16 -25.39
N VAL A 12 -6.90 7.21 -25.90
CA VAL A 12 -6.56 6.02 -25.14
C VAL A 12 -5.75 6.56 -23.98
N GLU A 13 -6.41 6.72 -22.84
CA GLU A 13 -5.76 6.94 -21.56
C GLU A 13 -4.84 5.74 -21.40
N GLU A 14 -3.54 5.93 -21.67
CA GLU A 14 -2.56 4.92 -21.32
C GLU A 14 -2.76 4.65 -19.83
N PRO A 15 -2.96 3.37 -19.43
CA PRO A 15 -3.15 3.07 -18.03
C PRO A 15 -1.91 3.58 -17.32
N ALA A 16 -2.08 4.61 -16.48
CA ALA A 16 -1.03 5.13 -15.62
C ALA A 16 -0.34 3.91 -15.00
N PRO A 17 1.01 3.85 -15.00
CA PRO A 17 1.73 2.68 -14.55
C PRO A 17 1.15 2.25 -13.20
N LEU A 18 0.53 1.07 -13.19
CA LEU A 18 0.00 0.47 -11.97
C LEU A 18 1.20 0.30 -11.04
N TYR A 19 1.44 1.29 -10.19
CA TYR A 19 2.36 1.20 -9.09
C TYR A 19 1.84 0.07 -8.22
N ARG A 20 2.34 -1.15 -8.45
CA ARG A 20 2.09 -2.26 -7.56
C ARG A 20 2.81 -1.91 -6.27
N SER A 21 2.03 -1.62 -5.24
CA SER A 21 2.55 -1.60 -3.88
C SER A 21 3.12 -2.98 -3.57
N ALA A 22 4.17 -3.01 -2.74
CA ALA A 22 4.62 -4.28 -2.19
C ALA A 22 3.43 -4.96 -1.48
N PRO A 23 3.31 -6.30 -1.56
CA PRO A 23 2.28 -7.02 -0.83
C PRO A 23 2.35 -6.67 0.67
N HIS A 24 1.24 -6.20 1.23
CA HIS A 24 1.13 -5.83 2.64
C HIS A 24 -0.24 -6.24 3.19
N ASN A 25 -0.34 -6.35 4.52
CA ASN A 25 -1.57 -6.72 5.22
C ASN A 25 -1.72 -5.86 6.47
N ILE A 26 -2.57 -4.84 6.38
CA ILE A 26 -2.77 -3.86 7.45
C ILE A 26 -3.35 -4.51 8.69
N GLU A 27 -4.24 -5.48 8.54
CA GLU A 27 -4.86 -6.20 9.65
C GLU A 27 -3.82 -6.98 10.46
N ALA A 28 -2.89 -7.65 9.78
CA ALA A 28 -1.79 -8.37 10.42
C ALA A 28 -0.82 -7.40 11.12
N GLU A 29 -0.48 -6.27 10.47
CA GLU A 29 0.36 -5.23 11.06
C GLU A 29 -0.26 -4.66 12.34
N GLN A 30 -1.54 -4.29 12.31
CA GLN A 30 -2.25 -3.77 13.48
C GLN A 30 -2.39 -4.82 14.59
N ALA A 31 -2.68 -6.08 14.24
CA ALA A 31 -2.75 -7.16 15.21
C ALA A 31 -1.39 -7.39 15.90
N LEU A 32 -0.30 -7.33 15.15
CA LEU A 32 1.05 -7.46 15.69
C LEU A 32 1.40 -6.30 16.63
N LEU A 33 1.11 -5.06 16.24
CA LEU A 33 1.32 -3.91 17.11
C LEU A 33 0.49 -4.02 18.38
N GLY A 34 -0.78 -4.41 18.27
CA GLY A 34 -1.65 -4.68 19.41
C GLY A 34 -1.08 -5.76 20.34
N ALA A 35 -0.56 -6.86 19.77
CA ALA A 35 0.07 -7.93 20.53
C ALA A 35 1.32 -7.45 21.29
N ILE A 36 2.17 -6.63 20.65
CA ILE A 36 3.36 -6.04 21.31
C ILE A 36 2.95 -5.11 22.45
N LEU A 37 1.89 -4.30 22.27
CA LEU A 37 1.43 -3.35 23.29
C LEU A 37 0.92 -4.03 24.58
N VAL A 38 0.38 -5.24 24.49
CA VAL A 38 -0.15 -5.98 25.65
C VAL A 38 0.77 -7.11 26.14
N ASN A 39 1.74 -7.53 25.32
CA ASN A 39 2.69 -8.60 25.65
C ASN A 39 4.11 -8.26 25.17
N ASN A 40 4.97 -7.88 26.11
CA ASN A 40 6.37 -7.55 25.84
C ASN A 40 7.17 -8.73 25.26
N GLU A 41 6.79 -9.99 25.49
CA GLU A 41 7.46 -11.14 24.87
C GLU A 41 7.26 -11.18 23.35
N ALA A 42 6.14 -10.64 22.85
CA ALA A 42 5.86 -10.64 21.42
C ALA A 42 6.90 -9.81 20.64
N PHE A 43 7.43 -8.74 21.25
CA PHE A 43 8.50 -7.93 20.66
C PHE A 43 9.79 -8.73 20.45
N TYR A 44 10.25 -9.44 21.48
CA TYR A 44 11.49 -10.22 21.41
C TYR A 44 11.45 -11.36 20.38
N ARG A 45 10.25 -11.85 20.03
CA ARG A 45 10.09 -12.90 19.02
C ARG A 45 10.27 -12.40 17.60
N VAL A 46 10.07 -11.11 17.36
CA VAL A 46 10.06 -10.53 16.01
C VAL A 46 11.17 -9.51 15.78
N SER A 47 11.83 -9.04 16.83
CA SER A 47 12.87 -7.99 16.78
C SER A 47 14.06 -8.33 15.88
N ASP A 48 14.35 -9.62 15.68
CA ASP A 48 15.52 -10.06 14.90
C ASP A 48 15.34 -9.89 13.39
N PHE A 49 14.10 -9.75 12.91
CA PHE A 49 13.79 -9.68 11.47
C PHE A 49 12.79 -8.58 11.10
N LEU A 50 12.09 -7.99 12.07
CA LEU A 50 11.07 -6.99 11.80
C LEU A 50 11.61 -5.58 12.08
N GLU A 51 11.86 -4.84 11.01
CA GLU A 51 12.26 -3.44 11.06
C GLU A 51 11.06 -2.50 10.85
N PRO A 52 11.11 -1.25 11.33
CA PRO A 52 10.05 -0.26 11.09
C PRO A 52 9.73 -0.05 9.61
N VAL A 53 10.72 -0.23 8.71
CA VAL A 53 10.55 -0.08 7.26
C VAL A 53 9.73 -1.22 6.62
N HIS A 54 9.51 -2.33 7.34
CA HIS A 54 8.70 -3.45 6.87
C HIS A 54 7.19 -3.19 7.03
N PHE A 55 6.79 -2.22 7.85
CA PHE A 55 5.39 -1.82 8.00
C PHE A 55 4.97 -0.92 6.84
N SER A 56 3.84 -1.23 6.22
CA SER A 56 3.33 -0.46 5.08
C SER A 56 2.81 0.91 5.49
N ASN A 57 2.25 1.02 6.70
CA ASN A 57 1.77 2.30 7.22
C ASN A 57 2.87 3.04 8.00
N ARG A 58 3.52 4.01 7.32
CA ARG A 58 4.40 4.95 7.99
C ARG A 58 3.57 6.01 8.71
N PHE A 59 3.40 5.89 10.03
CA PHE A 59 2.92 7.00 10.85
C PHE A 59 3.98 8.12 10.89
N THR A 60 3.93 9.03 9.92
CA THR A 60 4.64 10.31 9.98
C THR A 60 3.75 11.24 10.80
N SER A 61 4.14 11.55 12.04
CA SER A 61 3.48 12.60 12.82
C SER A 61 3.59 13.92 12.06
N ARG A 62 2.44 14.49 11.69
CA ARG A 62 2.30 15.93 11.46
C ARG A 62 1.67 16.56 12.69
#